data_AF-B2AJQ9-F1
#
_entry.id   AF-B2AJQ9-F1
#
_cell.length_a   1.000
_cell.length_b   1.000
_cell.length_c   1.000
_cell.angle_alpha   90.00
_cell.angle_beta   90.00
_cell.angle_gamma   90.00
#
_symmetry.space_group_name_H-M   'P 1'
#
loop_
_entity.id
_entity.type
_entity.pdbx_description
1 polymer ?
#
loop_
_entity_poly.entity_id
_entity_poly.type
_entity_poly.pdbx_seq_one_letter_code
_entity_poly.pdbx_strand_id
1 'polypeptide(L)' 'MENVSQPITVDNLWRAFQRQASCYPAFQTFDNMVLALDALFALGLIQMNDAGELHRHRPEAALCA' A
#
# COMPACT_ATOMS: atom_id res chain seq x y z
N MET A 1 -0.73 -7.36 -9.97
CA MET A 1 -0.95 -6.49 -8.80
C MET A 1 -0.31 -7.19 -7.60
N GLU A 2 1.01 -7.25 -7.61
CA GLU A 2 1.85 -7.98 -6.64
C GLU A 2 2.61 -6.93 -5.82
N ASN A 3 2.85 -7.23 -4.53
CA ASN A 3 3.72 -6.49 -3.59
C ASN A 3 3.09 -5.54 -2.56
N VAL A 4 2.00 -5.95 -1.91
CA VAL A 4 1.79 -5.63 -0.47
C VAL A 4 1.48 -6.90 0.32
N SER A 5 2.05 -8.03 -0.11
CA SER A 5 1.95 -9.31 0.62
C SER A 5 2.97 -9.41 1.75
N GLN A 6 3.96 -8.52 1.77
CA GLN A 6 4.97 -8.39 2.82
C GLN A 6 4.94 -6.95 3.34
N PRO A 7 5.22 -6.74 4.64
CA PRO A 7 5.38 -5.40 5.20
C PRO A 7 6.38 -4.58 4.40
N ILE A 8 6.02 -3.35 4.02
CA ILE A 8 6.89 -2.47 3.23
C ILE A 8 6.76 -1.02 3.71
N THR A 9 7.88 -0.30 3.74
CA THR A 9 7.88 1.13 4.06
C THR A 9 7.39 1.97 2.87
N VAL A 10 6.87 3.17 3.15
CA VAL A 10 6.39 4.13 2.14
C VAL A 10 7.49 4.48 1.13
N ASP A 11 8.74 4.65 1.59
CA ASP A 11 9.88 4.97 0.72
C ASP A 11 10.18 3.85 -0.29
N ASN A 12 10.12 2.60 0.17
CA ASN A 12 10.37 1.45 -0.69
C ASN A 12 9.23 1.24 -1.68
N LEU A 13 7.98 1.49 -1.24
CA LEU A 13 6.81 1.49 -2.11
C LEU A 13 6.94 2.56 -3.20
N TRP A 14 7.36 3.78 -2.84
CA TRP A 14 7.59 4.87 -3.80
C TRP A 14 8.64 4.50 -4.84
N ARG A 15 9.79 3.95 -4.41
CA ARG A 15 10.84 3.49 -5.34
C ARG A 15 10.39 2.38 -6.26
N ALA A 16 9.48 1.51 -5.82
CA ALA A 16 8.89 0.47 -6.66
C ALA A 16 7.90 1.06 -7.66
N PHE A 17 7.10 2.02 -7.23
CA PHE A 17 6.13 2.73 -8.05
C PHE A 17 6.81 3.54 -9.15
N GLN A 18 7.83 4.33 -8.82
CA GLN A 18 8.65 5.09 -9.78
C GLN A 18 9.26 4.20 -10.87
N ARG A 19 9.72 2.99 -10.51
CA ARG A 19 10.27 2.03 -11.48
C ARG A 19 9.24 1.53 -12.49
N GLN A 20 7.96 1.64 -12.17
CA GLN A 20 6.84 1.25 -13.03
C GLN A 20 6.10 2.47 -13.60
N ALA A 21 6.73 3.66 -13.60
CA ALA A 21 6.11 4.89 -14.09
C ALA A 21 5.55 4.78 -15.51
N SER A 22 6.21 4.02 -16.39
CA SER A 22 5.78 3.79 -17.77
C SER A 22 4.56 2.86 -17.89
N CYS A 23 4.16 2.16 -16.82
CA CYS A 23 3.07 1.19 -16.85
C CYS A 23 1.70 1.81 -16.56
N TYR A 24 1.65 3.07 -16.11
CA TYR A 24 0.41 3.72 -15.70
C TYR A 24 0.16 4.98 -16.54
N PRO A 25 -1.08 5.21 -16.99
CA PRO A 25 -1.42 6.33 -17.87
C PRO A 25 -1.45 7.69 -17.14
N ALA A 26 -1.30 7.70 -15.82
CA ALA A 26 -1.37 8.90 -14.98
C ALA A 26 0.01 9.31 -14.48
N PHE A 27 0.23 10.63 -14.36
CA PHE A 27 1.44 11.18 -13.75
C PHE A 27 1.57 10.69 -12.30
N GLN A 28 2.69 10.04 -12.02
CA GLN A 28 3.02 9.53 -10.70
C GLN A 28 3.69 10.63 -9.88
N THR A 29 2.95 11.23 -8.95
CA THR A 29 3.51 12.13 -7.94
C THR A 29 3.53 11.42 -6.60
N PHE A 30 4.45 11.82 -5.73
CA PHE A 30 4.52 11.30 -4.37
C PHE A 30 3.23 11.63 -3.61
N ASP A 31 2.69 12.83 -3.81
CA ASP A 31 1.44 13.27 -3.18
C ASP A 31 0.25 12.38 -3.55
N ASN A 32 0.13 11.98 -4.82
CA ASN A 32 -0.93 11.08 -5.26
C ASN A 32 -0.80 9.69 -4.61
N MET A 33 0.43 9.22 -4.39
CA MET A 33 0.67 7.97 -3.67
C MET A 33 0.27 8.11 -2.20
N VAL A 34 0.65 9.19 -1.53
CA VAL A 34 0.28 9.45 -0.13
C VAL A 34 -1.24 9.53 0.03
N LEU A 35 -1.93 10.27 -0.83
CA LEU A 35 -3.40 10.36 -0.82
C LEU A 35 -4.08 9.00 -0.99
N ALA A 36 -3.53 8.14 -1.85
CA ALA A 36 -4.03 6.77 -2.02
C ALA A 36 -3.80 5.93 -0.75
N LEU A 37 -2.64 6.05 -0.10
CA LEU A 37 -2.35 5.38 1.16
C LEU A 37 -3.28 5.85 2.29
N ASP A 38 -3.50 7.15 2.42
CA ASP A 38 -4.40 7.72 3.42
C ASP A 38 -5.84 7.21 3.23
N ALA A 39 -6.32 7.15 1.98
CA ALA A 39 -7.63 6.60 1.68
C ALA A 39 -7.72 5.11 2.04
N LEU A 40 -6.71 4.31 1.68
CA LEU A 40 -6.67 2.88 2.00
C LEU A 40 -6.59 2.62 3.51
N PHE A 41 -5.87 3.47 4.24
CA PHE A 41 -5.76 3.40 5.70
C PHE A 41 -7.09 3.78 6.36
N ALA A 42 -7.73 4.85 5.90
CA ALA A 42 -9.05 5.27 6.37
C ALA A 42 -10.15 4.21 6.13
N LEU A 43 -10.04 3.47 5.02
CA LEU A 43 -10.92 2.33 4.71
C LEU A 43 -10.58 1.06 5.52
N GLY A 44 -9.53 1.08 6.33
CA GLY A 44 -9.07 -0.07 7.10
C GLY A 44 -8.53 -1.21 6.22
N LEU A 45 -8.12 -0.93 4.98
CA LEU A 45 -7.58 -1.92 4.04
C LEU A 45 -6.08 -2.13 4.21
N ILE A 46 -5.40 -1.16 4.81
CA ILE A 46 -3.99 -1.24 5.20
C ILE A 46 -3.82 -0.75 6.64
N GLN A 47 -2.78 -1.25 7.29
CA GLN A 47 -2.39 -0.88 8.65
C GLN A 47 -0.88 -0.66 8.71
N MET A 48 -0.44 0.00 9.76
CA MET A 48 0.97 0.25 10.04
C MET A 48 1.37 -0.53 11.29
N ASN A 49 2.52 -1.21 11.24
CA ASN A 49 3.08 -1.90 12.41
C ASN A 49 3.96 -0.95 13.26
N ASP A 50 4.44 -1.44 14.39
CA ASP A 50 5.30 -0.66 15.31
C ASP A 50 6.65 -0.25 14.69
N ALA A 51 7.05 -0.88 13.58
CA ALA A 51 8.24 -0.54 12.81
C ALA A 51 8.00 0.49 11.68
N GLY A 52 6.76 0.98 11.53
CA GLY A 52 6.40 1.93 10.48
C GLY A 52 6.21 1.32 9.09
N GLU A 53 6.05 0.00 8.99
CA GLU A 53 5.82 -0.71 7.74
C GLU A 53 4.32 -0.89 7.48
N LEU A 54 3.93 -0.80 6.22
CA LEU A 54 2.56 -0.97 5.77
C LEU A 54 2.28 -2.44 5.43
N HIS A 55 1.19 -2.97 5.96
CA HIS A 55 0.66 -4.29 5.60
C HIS A 55 -0.81 -4.22 5.24
N ARG A 56 -1.28 -5.14 4.39
CA ARG A 56 -2.72 -5.26 4.11
C ARG A 56 -3.45 -5.78 5.34
N HIS A 57 -4.53 -5.10 5.70
CA HIS A 57 -5.50 -5.66 6.61
C HIS A 57 -6.26 -6.75 5.85
N ARG A 58 -5.90 -8.01 6.09
CA ARG A 58 -6.83 -9.09 5.81
C ARG A 58 -7.84 -9.08 6.94
N PRO A 59 -9.13 -8.85 6.70
CA PRO A 59 -10.11 -9.35 7.64
C PRO A 59 -9.78 -10.84 7.80
N GLU A 60 -9.64 -11.31 9.05
CA GLU A 60 -9.61 -12.74 9.31
C GLU A 60 -10.70 -13.36 8.45
N ALA A 61 -10.30 -14.31 7.59
CA ALA A 61 -11.25 -15.13 6.87
C ALA A 61 -12.33 -15.49 7.88
N ALA A 62 -13.59 -15.22 7.53
CA ALA A 62 -14.74 -15.66 8.27
C ALA A 62 -14.40 -17.02 8.88
N LEU A 63 -14.36 -17.07 10.22
CA LEU A 63 -14.39 -18.29 11.00
C LEU A 63 -15.65 -19.05 10.56
N CYS A 64 -15.55 -19.77 9.45
CA CYS A 64 -16.49 -20.81 9.11
C CYS A 64 -16.03 -22.02 9.92
N ALA A 65 -16.80 -22.23 10.99
CA ALA A 65 -16.82 -23.41 11.84
C ALA A 65 -16.96 -24.72 11.07
#